data_AF-A0A6M5JAE0-F1
#
_entry.id   AF-A0A6M5JAE0-F1
#
_cell.length_a   1.000
_cell.length_b   1.000
_cell.length_c   1.000
_cell.angle_alpha   90.00
_cell.angle_beta   90.00
_cell.angle_gamma   90.00
#
_symmetry.space_group_name_H-M   'P 1'
#
loop_
_entity.id
_entity.type
_entity.pdbx_description
1 polymer ?
#
loop_
_entity_poly.entity_id
_entity_poly.type
_entity_poly.pdbx_seq_one_letter_code
_entity_poly.pdbx_strand_id
1 'polypeptide(L)'
;MPIDLPGAALGGPIAVSALGPGETASPATREGIVIGRGLRPPGPVALDARRMGDGTIRIGWIRRSRSGWAWLDGAEVPLDEDREFYRLTLAVGETDWIIERSAAGFDYPPGEQPPGLLAGTQPLTVSVVQLGRFGASQPTSQTFSL
;
A
#
# COMPACT_ATOMS: atom_id res chain seq x y z
N MET A 1 -14.37 14.70 -9.96
CA MET A 1 -14.49 15.26 -8.61
C MET A 1 -14.73 14.10 -7.64
N PRO A 2 -14.00 13.98 -6.53
CA PRO A 2 -14.37 13.02 -5.49
C PRO A 2 -15.77 13.34 -4.95
N ILE A 3 -16.53 12.31 -4.59
CA ILE A 3 -17.81 12.50 -3.88
C ILE A 3 -17.45 12.74 -2.42
N ASP A 4 -17.70 13.96 -1.94
CA ASP A 4 -17.49 14.29 -0.53
C ASP A 4 -18.69 13.77 0.29
N LEU A 5 -18.41 12.88 1.22
CA LEU A 5 -19.41 12.26 2.09
C LEU A 5 -19.06 12.60 3.54
N PRO A 6 -20.06 12.94 4.39
CA PRO A 6 -19.79 13.18 5.80
C PRO A 6 -19.23 11.91 6.45
N GLY A 7 -18.31 12.06 7.39
CA GLY A 7 -17.71 10.91 8.11
C GLY A 7 -18.75 10.01 8.78
N ALA A 8 -19.90 10.56 9.18
CA ALA A 8 -21.03 9.80 9.73
C ALA A 8 -21.66 8.81 8.74
N ALA A 9 -21.39 8.93 7.43
CA ALA A 9 -21.87 8.00 6.43
C ALA A 9 -21.07 6.68 6.40
N LEU A 10 -19.88 6.61 7.03
CA LEU A 10 -19.07 5.39 7.07
C LEU A 10 -19.85 4.22 7.66
N GLY A 11 -19.82 3.08 6.97
CA GLY A 11 -20.59 1.89 7.34
C GLY A 11 -22.09 1.98 7.02
N GLY A 12 -22.59 3.16 6.63
CA GLY A 12 -23.97 3.38 6.21
C GLY A 12 -24.21 3.02 4.74
N PRO A 13 -25.49 2.82 4.36
CA PRO A 13 -25.87 2.54 2.98
C PRO A 13 -25.70 3.77 2.08
N ILE A 14 -25.35 3.52 0.82
CA ILE A 14 -25.29 4.52 -0.23
C ILE A 14 -25.92 3.95 -1.51
N ALA A 15 -26.65 4.78 -2.24
CA ALA A 15 -27.11 4.49 -3.60
C ALA A 15 -26.42 5.43 -4.58
N VAL A 16 -25.85 4.87 -5.64
CA VAL A 16 -25.15 5.60 -6.71
C VAL A 16 -25.90 5.37 -8.02
N SER A 17 -26.39 6.44 -8.62
CA SER A 17 -27.10 6.40 -9.90
C SER A 17 -26.24 7.01 -11.01
N ALA A 18 -26.19 6.35 -12.17
CA ALA A 18 -25.58 6.90 -13.38
C ALA A 18 -26.66 7.54 -14.25
N LEU A 19 -26.48 8.82 -14.60
CA LEU A 19 -27.39 9.56 -15.47
C LEU A 19 -26.61 10.11 -16.67
N GLY A 20 -27.01 9.73 -17.87
CA GLY A 20 -26.50 10.29 -19.12
C GLY A 20 -27.14 11.63 -19.46
N PRO A 21 -26.45 12.54 -20.16
CA PRO A 21 -27.08 13.75 -20.69
C PRO A 21 -28.27 13.40 -21.61
N GLY A 22 -29.45 13.98 -21.36
CA GLY A 22 -30.65 13.77 -22.17
C GLY A 22 -31.40 12.46 -21.91
N GLU A 23 -31.00 11.69 -20.91
CA GLU A 23 -31.67 10.44 -20.54
C GLU A 23 -33.01 10.72 -19.85
N THR A 24 -34.07 10.09 -20.35
CA THR A 24 -35.45 10.19 -19.80
C THR A 24 -35.92 8.90 -19.13
N ALA A 25 -35.14 7.84 -19.20
CA ALA A 25 -35.41 6.58 -18.53
C ALA A 25 -34.97 6.64 -17.05
N SER A 26 -35.47 5.71 -16.24
CA SER A 26 -35.00 5.56 -14.85
C SER A 26 -33.51 5.22 -14.83
N PRO A 27 -32.68 5.96 -14.08
CA PRO A 27 -31.23 5.78 -14.10
C PRO A 27 -30.82 4.45 -13.47
N ALA A 28 -29.80 3.83 -14.06
CA ALA A 28 -29.18 2.65 -13.49
C ALA A 28 -28.60 2.99 -12.11
N THR A 29 -29.13 2.35 -11.07
CA THR A 29 -28.78 2.62 -9.67
C THR A 29 -28.13 1.40 -9.04
N ARG A 30 -27.08 1.63 -8.26
CA ARG A 30 -26.39 0.59 -7.49
C ARG A 30 -26.28 0.98 -6.04
N GLU A 31 -26.70 0.07 -5.17
CA GLU A 31 -26.55 0.20 -3.72
C GLU A 31 -25.21 -0.35 -3.24
N GLY A 32 -24.76 0.16 -2.10
CA GLY A 32 -23.55 -0.30 -1.44
C GLY A 32 -23.41 0.27 -0.04
N ILE A 33 -22.24 0.06 0.55
CA ILE A 33 -21.86 0.59 1.86
C ILE A 33 -20.69 1.54 1.69
N VAL A 34 -20.69 2.65 2.43
CA VAL A 34 -19.55 3.57 2.46
C VAL A 34 -18.40 2.94 3.26
N ILE A 35 -17.40 2.42 2.55
CA ILE A 35 -16.27 1.67 3.17
C ILE A 35 -15.02 2.52 3.47
N GLY A 36 -15.06 3.83 3.24
CA GLY A 36 -13.95 4.73 3.58
C GLY A 36 -12.62 4.44 2.87
N ARG A 37 -12.60 3.74 1.73
CA ARG A 37 -11.36 3.39 1.02
C ARG A 37 -10.53 4.62 0.60
N GLY A 38 -11.20 5.75 0.35
CA GLY A 38 -10.54 7.02 0.05
C GLY A 38 -9.79 7.66 1.22
N LEU A 39 -10.15 7.30 2.47
CA LEU A 39 -9.55 7.86 3.69
C LEU A 39 -8.22 7.19 4.07
N ARG A 40 -7.88 6.07 3.44
CA ARG A 40 -6.65 5.31 3.71
C ARG A 40 -5.63 5.58 2.62
N PRO A 41 -4.31 5.52 2.88
CA PRO A 41 -3.30 5.75 1.87
C PRO A 41 -3.48 4.79 0.68
N PRO A 42 -3.10 5.20 -0.55
CA PRO A 42 -2.97 4.24 -1.63
C PRO A 42 -1.87 3.24 -1.28
N GLY A 43 -2.11 1.94 -1.52
CA GLY A 43 -1.09 0.91 -1.23
C GLY A 43 0.24 1.14 -1.96
N PRO A 44 1.40 0.80 -1.39
CA PRO A 44 2.68 0.83 -2.11
C PRO A 44 2.64 0.01 -3.40
N VAL A 45 3.54 0.26 -4.35
CA VAL A 45 3.65 -0.52 -5.59
C VAL A 45 5.11 -0.82 -5.92
N ALA A 46 5.34 -1.65 -6.95
CA ALA A 46 6.68 -2.01 -7.42
C ALA A 46 7.58 -2.53 -6.29
N LEU A 47 7.03 -3.41 -5.44
CA LEU A 47 7.80 -4.08 -4.40
C LEU A 47 8.89 -4.93 -5.05
N ASP A 48 10.12 -4.77 -4.57
CA ASP A 48 11.27 -5.53 -5.03
C ASP A 48 12.13 -5.99 -3.84
N ALA A 49 12.85 -7.09 -4.04
CA ALA A 49 13.87 -7.55 -3.11
C ALA A 49 15.03 -8.17 -3.90
N ARG A 50 16.27 -7.86 -3.49
CA ARG A 50 17.49 -8.41 -4.11
C ARG A 50 18.57 -8.69 -3.09
N ARG A 51 19.19 -9.88 -3.17
CA ARG A 51 20.39 -10.22 -2.41
C ARG A 51 21.63 -9.52 -2.98
N MET A 52 22.40 -8.91 -2.09
CA MET A 52 23.63 -8.18 -2.37
C MET A 52 24.85 -9.07 -2.08
N GLY A 53 26.03 -8.67 -2.56
CA GLY A 53 27.27 -9.47 -2.45
C GLY A 53 27.76 -9.68 -1.01
N ASP A 54 27.33 -8.84 -0.07
CA ASP A 54 27.60 -8.94 1.37
C ASP A 54 26.57 -9.81 2.13
N GLY A 55 25.59 -10.37 1.41
CA GLY A 55 24.49 -11.16 1.98
C GLY A 55 23.28 -10.35 2.42
N THR A 56 23.35 -9.02 2.41
CA THR A 56 22.21 -8.14 2.69
C THR A 56 21.11 -8.33 1.65
N ILE A 57 19.84 -8.40 2.06
CA ILE A 57 18.71 -8.33 1.13
C ILE A 57 18.19 -6.91 1.14
N ARG A 58 18.32 -6.21 0.01
CA ARG A 58 17.76 -4.87 -0.18
C ARG A 58 16.32 -4.99 -0.65
N ILE A 59 15.39 -4.41 0.11
CA ILE A 59 13.95 -4.43 -0.16
C ILE A 59 13.49 -2.99 -0.44
N GLY A 60 12.78 -2.78 -1.55
CA GLY A 60 12.32 -1.47 -2.01
C GLY A 60 10.87 -1.48 -2.46
N TRP A 61 10.22 -0.31 -2.45
CA TRP A 61 8.90 -0.09 -3.03
C TRP A 61 8.71 1.38 -3.40
N ILE A 62 7.69 1.68 -4.21
CA ILE A 62 7.32 3.03 -4.62
C ILE A 62 6.09 3.49 -3.83
N ARG A 63 6.21 4.67 -3.19
CA ARG A 63 5.11 5.39 -2.55
C ARG A 63 4.11 5.89 -3.61
N ARG A 64 2.82 5.80 -3.31
CA ARG A 64 1.77 6.44 -4.12
C ARG A 64 1.15 7.62 -3.37
N SER A 65 0.58 8.57 -4.11
CA SER A 65 -0.17 9.71 -3.57
C SER A 65 -1.45 9.92 -4.37
N ARG A 66 -2.50 10.46 -3.75
CA ARG A 66 -3.68 10.96 -4.49
C ARG A 66 -3.59 12.45 -4.78
N SER A 67 -2.55 13.11 -4.28
CA SER A 67 -2.25 14.52 -4.50
C SER A 67 -1.11 14.68 -5.52
N GLY A 68 -0.84 15.91 -5.98
CA GLY A 68 0.32 16.18 -6.83
C GLY A 68 0.22 15.72 -8.28
N TRP A 69 -0.99 15.70 -8.86
CA TRP A 69 -1.20 15.29 -10.26
C TRP A 69 -0.65 16.31 -11.27
N ALA A 70 -0.52 17.58 -10.85
CA ALA A 70 0.21 18.57 -11.62
C ALA A 70 1.70 18.25 -11.51
N TRP A 71 2.29 17.81 -12.62
CA TRP A 71 3.75 17.67 -12.72
C TRP A 71 4.38 19.05 -12.55
N LEU A 72 4.96 19.27 -11.37
CA LEU A 72 5.82 20.42 -11.10
C LEU A 72 7.25 19.94 -11.30
N ASP A 73 7.95 20.53 -12.26
CA ASP A 73 9.30 20.11 -12.62
C ASP A 73 10.23 20.08 -11.38
N GLY A 74 10.87 18.94 -11.16
CA GLY A 74 11.87 18.75 -10.11
C GLY A 74 11.35 18.53 -8.69
N ALA A 75 10.03 18.51 -8.46
CA ALA A 75 9.44 18.23 -7.16
C ALA A 75 8.96 16.79 -7.05
N GLU A 76 9.26 16.13 -5.92
CA GLU A 76 8.68 14.82 -5.62
C GLU A 76 7.17 14.96 -5.34
N VAL A 77 6.41 13.93 -5.70
CA VAL A 77 4.95 13.92 -5.48
C VAL A 77 4.66 14.15 -4.00
N PRO A 78 3.89 15.18 -3.62
CA PRO A 78 3.56 15.48 -2.23
C PRO A 78 2.98 14.29 -1.50
N LEU A 79 3.34 14.18 -0.22
CA LEU A 79 2.72 13.24 0.69
C LEU A 79 1.30 13.72 1.01
N ASP A 80 0.32 12.85 0.80
CA ASP A 80 -1.10 13.09 1.07
C ASP A 80 -1.54 12.58 2.46
N GLU A 81 -0.57 12.37 3.34
CA GLU A 81 -0.70 11.81 4.69
C GLU A 81 0.14 12.63 5.68
N ASP A 82 -0.16 12.53 6.98
CA ASP A 82 0.53 13.31 8.02
C ASP A 82 2.04 12.97 8.13
N ARG A 83 2.39 11.72 7.82
CA ARG A 83 3.78 11.23 7.79
C ARG A 83 3.94 10.06 6.85
N GLU A 84 5.14 9.91 6.31
CA GLU A 84 5.52 8.71 5.58
C GLU A 84 5.90 7.60 6.56
N PHE A 85 5.12 6.53 6.58
CA PHE A 85 5.32 5.43 7.50
C PHE A 85 4.75 4.12 6.96
N TYR A 86 5.50 3.04 7.08
CA TYR A 86 5.18 1.73 6.53
C TYR A 86 5.30 0.64 7.58
N ARG A 87 4.50 -0.41 7.42
CA ARG A 87 4.70 -1.68 8.11
C ARG A 87 5.02 -2.75 7.09
N LEU A 88 6.10 -3.46 7.33
CA LEU A 88 6.53 -4.60 6.54
C LEU A 88 6.29 -5.86 7.38
N THR A 89 5.76 -6.88 6.74
CA THR A 89 5.77 -8.24 7.24
C THR A 89 6.72 -9.05 6.38
N LEU A 90 7.74 -9.63 6.99
CA LEU A 90 8.74 -10.50 6.37
C LEU A 90 8.43 -11.92 6.82
N ALA A 91 8.02 -12.79 5.91
CA ALA A 91 7.65 -14.16 6.21
C ALA A 91 8.64 -15.13 5.53
N VAL A 92 9.21 -16.05 6.32
CA VAL A 92 10.12 -17.10 5.86
C VAL A 92 9.71 -18.42 6.53
N GLY A 93 9.25 -19.37 5.72
CA GLY A 93 8.70 -20.63 6.25
C GLY A 93 7.49 -20.36 7.16
N GLU A 94 7.61 -20.74 8.43
CA GLU A 94 6.57 -20.52 9.46
C GLU A 94 6.82 -19.30 10.36
N THR A 95 7.87 -18.52 10.07
CA THR A 95 8.25 -17.37 10.89
C THR A 95 7.97 -16.05 10.20
N ASP A 96 7.26 -15.18 10.91
CA ASP A 96 6.92 -13.84 10.46
C ASP A 96 7.57 -12.78 11.37
N TRP A 97 8.22 -11.79 10.76
CA TRP A 97 8.73 -10.61 11.44
C TRP A 97 7.99 -9.37 10.96
N ILE A 98 7.63 -8.50 11.90
CA ILE A 98 6.99 -7.22 11.61
C ILE A 98 7.97 -6.10 11.96
N ILE A 99 8.20 -5.22 10.99
CA ILE A 99 9.05 -4.04 11.16
C ILE A 99 8.34 -2.80 10.63
N GLU A 100 8.62 -1.65 11.25
CA GLU A 100 8.09 -0.36 10.83
C GLU A 100 9.20 0.54 10.27
N ARG A 101 8.87 1.31 9.23
CA ARG A 101 9.84 2.11 8.48
C ARG A 101 9.29 3.50 8.17
N SER A 102 10.12 4.52 8.30
CA SER A 102 9.81 5.90 7.91
C SER A 102 10.28 6.26 6.49
N ALA A 103 10.73 5.27 5.71
CA ALA A 103 11.19 5.43 4.34
C ALA A 103 10.82 4.20 3.50
N ALA A 104 10.72 4.38 2.19
CA ALA A 104 10.32 3.35 1.23
C ALA A 104 11.44 2.32 0.91
N GLY A 105 12.03 1.75 1.96
CA GLY A 105 13.04 0.72 1.83
C GLY A 105 13.52 0.14 3.15
N PHE A 106 14.06 -1.07 3.07
CA PHE A 106 14.68 -1.78 4.18
C PHE A 106 15.85 -2.63 3.67
N ASP A 107 17.01 -2.47 4.29
CA ASP A 107 18.13 -3.38 4.12
C ASP A 107 18.02 -4.43 5.24
N TYR A 108 17.75 -5.69 4.87
CA TYR A 108 17.63 -6.81 5.80
C TYR A 108 19.02 -7.47 5.97
N PRO A 109 19.76 -7.16 7.04
CA PRO A 109 21.15 -7.59 7.18
C PRO A 109 21.23 -9.12 7.38
N PRO A 110 22.31 -9.77 6.92
CA PRO A 110 22.46 -11.22 7.03
C PRO A 110 22.43 -11.73 8.47
N GLY A 111 22.87 -10.92 9.45
CA GLY A 111 22.84 -11.29 10.87
C GLY A 111 21.43 -11.41 11.48
N GLU A 112 20.41 -10.87 10.81
CA GLU A 112 19.00 -10.94 11.25
C GLU A 112 18.17 -11.90 10.39
N GLN A 113 18.76 -12.45 9.32
CA GLN A 113 18.09 -13.39 8.43
C GLN A 113 18.04 -14.80 9.05
N PRO A 114 16.91 -15.51 8.96
CA PRO A 114 16.85 -16.90 9.41
C PRO A 114 17.73 -17.81 8.53
N PRO A 115 18.17 -18.97 9.07
CA PRO A 115 19.07 -19.87 8.35
C PRO A 115 18.58 -20.32 6.97
N GLY A 116 17.27 -20.59 6.82
CA GLY A 116 16.70 -21.01 5.53
C GLY A 116 16.74 -19.93 4.46
N LEU A 117 16.59 -18.65 4.85
CA LEU A 117 16.76 -17.53 3.93
C LEU A 117 18.25 -17.32 3.61
N LEU A 118 19.15 -17.41 4.59
CA LEU A 118 20.60 -17.30 4.35
C LEU A 118 21.12 -18.38 3.40
N ALA A 119 20.61 -19.60 3.52
CA ALA A 119 20.98 -20.73 2.68
C ALA A 119 20.28 -20.73 1.30
N GLY A 120 19.35 -19.80 1.04
CA GLY A 120 18.55 -19.76 -0.20
C GLY A 120 17.60 -20.96 -0.35
N THR A 121 17.28 -21.66 0.74
CA THR A 121 16.41 -22.84 0.74
C THR A 121 14.95 -22.51 1.03
N GLN A 122 14.68 -21.32 1.58
CA GLN A 122 13.35 -20.81 1.85
C GLN A 122 13.14 -19.47 1.17
N PRO A 123 11.99 -19.25 0.51
CA PRO A 123 11.68 -17.96 -0.09
C PRO A 123 11.33 -16.93 0.98
N LEU A 124 11.53 -15.66 0.65
CA LEU A 124 11.09 -14.53 1.45
C LEU A 124 9.77 -13.99 0.90
N THR A 125 8.71 -13.99 1.69
CA THR A 125 7.49 -13.24 1.36
C THR A 125 7.52 -11.90 2.07
N VAL A 126 7.44 -10.82 1.31
CA VAL A 126 7.37 -9.45 1.83
C VAL A 126 5.97 -8.92 1.59
N SER A 127 5.35 -8.38 2.63
CA SER A 127 4.10 -7.64 2.55
C SER A 127 4.30 -6.23 3.09
N VAL A 128 3.87 -5.21 2.35
CA VAL A 128 4.04 -3.81 2.75
C VAL A 128 2.70 -3.09 2.73
N VAL A 129 2.40 -2.36 3.81
CA VAL A 129 1.32 -1.37 3.87
C VAL A 129 1.88 -0.01 4.24
N GLN A 130 1.30 1.06 3.68
CA GLN A 130 1.49 2.41 4.19
C GLN A 130 0.48 2.65 5.32
N LEU A 131 0.96 3.17 6.45
CA LEU A 131 0.14 3.50 7.61
C LEU A 131 -0.28 4.97 7.51
N GLY A 132 -1.58 5.20 7.34
CA GLY A 132 -2.17 6.55 7.33
C GLY A 132 -3.03 6.81 8.56
N ARG A 133 -3.51 8.04 8.65
CA ARG A 133 -4.30 8.52 9.81
C ARG A 133 -5.56 7.70 10.08
N PHE A 134 -6.28 7.31 9.02
CA PHE A 134 -7.54 6.57 9.13
C PHE A 134 -7.40 5.07 8.88
N GLY A 135 -6.17 4.56 8.84
CA GLY A 135 -5.87 3.14 8.72
C GLY A 135 -4.81 2.80 7.68
N ALA A 136 -4.45 1.52 7.63
CA ALA A 136 -3.47 1.02 6.69
C ALA A 136 -4.04 0.95 5.26
N SER A 137 -3.17 1.17 4.29
CA SER A 137 -3.46 0.92 2.88
C SER A 137 -3.81 -0.56 2.63
N GLN A 138 -4.24 -0.87 1.40
CA GLN A 138 -4.18 -2.27 0.93
C GLN A 138 -2.72 -2.73 0.91
N PRO A 139 -2.44 -4.00 1.24
CA PRO A 139 -1.11 -4.55 1.17
C PRO A 139 -0.66 -4.77 -0.27
N THR A 140 0.63 -4.60 -0.49
CA THR A 140 1.32 -5.18 -1.64
C THR A 140 2.22 -6.27 -1.13
N SER A 141 1.99 -7.50 -1.61
CA SER A 141 2.69 -8.69 -1.15
C SER A 141 3.33 -9.41 -2.32
N GLN A 142 4.58 -9.86 -2.13
CA GLN A 142 5.31 -10.64 -3.12
C GLN A 142 6.26 -11.63 -2.46
N THR A 143 6.41 -12.80 -3.08
CA THR A 143 7.36 -13.84 -2.67
C THR A 143 8.57 -13.83 -3.60
N PHE A 144 9.76 -13.87 -3.00
CA PHE A 144 11.05 -13.81 -3.68
C PHE A 144 11.89 -15.05 -3.36
N SER A 145 12.44 -15.67 -4.40
CA SER A 145 13.50 -16.68 -4.29
C SER A 145 14.84 -15.96 -4.47
N LEU A 146 15.65 -15.89 -3.40
CA LEU A 146 16.84 -15.02 -3.26
C LEU A 146 18.11 -15.79 -2.90
#